data_AF-A0A7V8AXE9-F1
#
_entry.id   AF-A0A7V8AXE9-F1
#
_cell.length_a   1.000
_cell.length_b   1.000
_cell.length_c   1.000
_cell.angle_alpha   90.00
_cell.angle_beta   90.00
_cell.angle_gamma   90.00
#
_symmetry.space_group_name_H-M   'P 1'
#
loop_
_entity.id
_entity.type
_entity.pdbx_description
1 polymer ?
#
loop_
_entity_poly.entity_id
_entity_poly.type
_entity_poly.pdbx_seq_one_letter_code
_entity_poly.pdbx_strand_id
1 'polypeptide(L)'
;MKTTLDLPDDLLIEAKTLAARRKTTLKAIVEHALRREIRPAAGLDNPDPEKFEVGPLGYLVIKRQPGSPPVTLEMIRAIQDEIDEEDFQKAMRPNGQ
;
A
#
# COMPACT_ATOMS: atom_id res chain seq x y z
N MET A 1 -10.96 -7.46 28.54
CA MET A 1 -10.83 -6.29 29.43
C MET A 1 -11.85 -5.24 28.98
N LYS A 2 -12.44 -4.48 29.91
CA LYS A 2 -13.36 -3.37 29.58
C LYS A 2 -12.57 -2.08 29.68
N THR A 3 -12.62 -1.26 28.64
CA THR A 3 -11.95 0.03 28.55
C THR A 3 -12.98 1.06 28.11
N THR A 4 -12.93 2.26 28.69
CA THR A 4 -13.74 3.41 28.28
C THR A 4 -12.86 4.34 27.46
N LEU A 5 -13.33 4.74 26.28
CA LEU A 5 -12.64 5.66 25.37
C LEU A 5 -13.55 6.85 25.10
N ASP A 6 -13.00 8.05 25.12
CA ASP A 6 -13.69 9.25 24.67
C ASP A 6 -13.48 9.40 23.16
N LEU A 7 -14.57 9.48 22.40
CA LEU A 7 -14.57 9.49 20.94
C LEU A 7 -15.56 10.54 20.44
N PRO A 8 -15.21 11.33 19.42
CA PRO A 8 -16.17 12.18 18.72
C PRO A 8 -17.37 11.38 18.19
N ASP A 9 -18.57 11.94 18.31
CA ASP A 9 -19.83 11.27 17.95
C ASP A 9 -19.89 10.94 16.45
N ASP A 10 -19.38 11.82 15.60
CA ASP A 10 -19.27 11.63 14.16
C ASP A 10 -18.40 10.41 13.81
N LEU A 11 -17.23 10.29 14.45
CA LEU A 11 -16.34 9.15 14.28
C LEU A 11 -16.99 7.84 14.74
N LEU A 12 -17.74 7.87 15.85
CA LEU A 12 -18.46 6.71 16.35
C LEU A 12 -19.57 6.27 15.39
N ILE A 13 -20.30 7.22 14.80
CA ILE A 13 -21.32 6.96 13.79
C ILE A 13 -20.70 6.30 12.57
N GLU A 14 -19.62 6.87 12.02
CA GLU A 14 -18.92 6.31 10.87
C GLU A 14 -18.41 4.89 11.12
N ALA A 15 -17.82 4.66 12.29
CA ALA A 15 -17.33 3.34 12.68
C ALA A 15 -18.45 2.29 12.76
N LYS A 16 -19.63 2.66 13.28
CA LYS A 16 -20.81 1.78 13.32
C LYS A 16 -21.35 1.49 11.92
N THR A 17 -21.43 2.50 11.06
CA THR A 17 -21.83 2.32 9.66
C THR A 17 -20.87 1.37 8.93
N LEU A 18 -19.57 1.52 9.15
CA LEU A 18 -18.55 0.64 8.58
C LEU A 18 -18.71 -0.80 9.07
N ALA A 19 -18.96 -1.00 10.38
CA ALA A 19 -19.19 -2.30 10.96
C ALA A 19 -20.41 -3.01 10.33
N ALA A 20 -21.52 -2.28 10.18
CA ALA A 20 -22.73 -2.82 9.53
C ALA A 20 -22.47 -3.22 8.07
N ARG A 21 -21.81 -2.36 7.28
CA ARG A 21 -21.45 -2.64 5.88
C ARG A 21 -20.58 -3.89 5.74
N ARG A 22 -19.63 -4.07 6.65
CA ARG A 22 -18.71 -5.23 6.68
C ARG A 22 -19.30 -6.47 7.39
N LYS A 23 -20.56 -6.41 7.84
CA LYS A 23 -21.21 -7.47 8.64
C LYS A 23 -20.35 -7.91 9.83
N THR A 24 -19.76 -6.95 10.53
CA THR A 24 -18.88 -7.17 11.69
C THR A 24 -19.30 -6.28 12.86
N THR A 25 -18.56 -6.33 13.96
CA THR A 25 -18.87 -5.55 15.18
C THR A 25 -17.97 -4.32 15.31
N LEU A 26 -18.47 -3.29 16.01
CA LEU A 26 -17.64 -2.14 16.38
C LEU A 26 -16.37 -2.55 17.14
N LYS A 27 -16.50 -3.53 18.05
CA LYS A 27 -15.37 -4.13 18.76
C LYS A 27 -14.31 -4.66 17.79
N ALA A 28 -14.71 -5.42 16.77
CA ALA A 28 -13.78 -5.98 15.79
C ALA A 28 -13.10 -4.90 14.94
N ILE A 29 -13.83 -3.84 14.58
CA ILE A 29 -13.24 -2.67 13.89
C ILE A 29 -12.18 -2.01 14.77
N VAL A 30 -12.50 -1.72 16.04
CA VAL A 30 -11.59 -1.07 16.99
C VAL A 30 -10.37 -1.95 17.27
N GLU A 31 -10.57 -3.25 17.51
CA GLU A 31 -9.46 -4.19 17.72
C GLU A 31 -8.54 -4.30 16.50
N HIS A 32 -9.11 -4.35 15.28
CA HIS A 32 -8.32 -4.40 14.06
C HIS A 32 -7.49 -3.12 13.86
N ALA A 33 -8.11 -1.95 14.08
CA ALA A 33 -7.41 -0.66 13.99
C ALA A 33 -6.28 -0.57 15.03
N LEU A 34 -6.55 -0.90 16.30
CA LEU A 34 -5.54 -0.92 17.35
C LEU A 34 -4.40 -1.89 17.03
N ARG A 35 -4.73 -3.12 16.59
CA ARG A 35 -3.71 -4.11 16.21
C ARG A 35 -2.83 -3.62 15.06
N ARG A 36 -3.41 -2.92 14.09
CA ARG A 36 -2.66 -2.32 12.98
C ARG A 36 -1.72 -1.23 13.48
N GLU A 37 -2.19 -0.38 14.39
CA GLU A 37 -1.42 0.75 14.92
C GLU A 37 -0.27 0.32 15.83
N ILE A 38 -0.52 -0.65 16.71
CA ILE A 38 0.50 -1.15 17.65
C ILE A 38 1.40 -2.21 17.02
N ARG A 39 1.12 -2.66 15.79
CA ARG A 39 1.97 -3.64 15.12
C ARG A 39 3.35 -3.00 14.98
N PRO A 40 4.40 -3.56 15.61
CA PRO A 40 5.74 -3.10 15.34
C PRO A 40 5.97 -3.21 13.82
N ALA A 41 6.69 -2.27 13.22
CA ALA A 41 7.16 -2.41 11.84
C ALA A 41 7.97 -3.73 11.63
N ALA A 42 8.39 -4.37 12.73
CA ALA A 42 8.92 -5.73 12.76
C ALA A 42 7.84 -6.75 12.38
N GLY A 43 7.85 -7.12 11.11
CA GLY A 43 7.00 -8.16 10.54
C GLY A 43 7.14 -8.29 9.03
N LEU A 44 7.74 -7.31 8.37
CA LEU A 44 8.48 -7.55 7.15
C LEU A 44 9.92 -7.82 7.59
N ASP A 45 10.26 -9.08 7.83
CA ASP A 45 11.67 -9.46 7.74
C ASP A 45 12.12 -8.98 6.37
N ASN A 46 13.05 -8.03 6.36
CA ASN A 46 13.58 -7.52 5.11
C ASN A 46 14.27 -8.70 4.42
N PRO A 47 13.72 -9.21 3.30
CA PRO A 47 14.27 -10.40 2.65
C PRO A 47 15.68 -10.15 2.11
N ASP A 48 16.03 -8.88 1.88
CA ASP A 48 17.31 -8.46 1.36
C ASP A 48 17.69 -7.06 1.92
N PRO A 49 18.37 -7.02 3.08
CA PRO A 49 18.83 -5.79 3.70
C PRO A 49 19.73 -4.92 2.82
N GLU A 50 20.37 -5.50 1.80
CA GLU A 50 21.22 -4.74 0.87
C GLU A 50 20.38 -3.98 -0.16
N LYS A 51 19.20 -4.49 -0.52
CA LYS A 51 18.32 -3.88 -1.53
C LYS A 51 17.20 -3.04 -0.96
N PHE A 52 16.69 -3.38 0.22
CA PHE A 52 15.53 -2.71 0.80
C PHE A 52 15.85 -2.05 2.14
N GLU A 53 15.06 -1.05 2.49
CA GLU A 53 15.01 -0.40 3.80
C GLU A 53 13.56 -0.29 4.28
N VAL A 54 13.33 -0.27 5.59
CA VAL A 54 11.96 -0.13 6.15
C VAL A 54 11.62 1.36 6.25
N GLY A 55 10.63 1.80 5.50
CA GLY A 55 10.17 3.19 5.49
C GLY A 55 9.33 3.56 6.72
N PRO A 56 8.99 4.85 6.90
CA PRO A 56 8.25 5.36 8.06
C PRO A 56 6.87 4.74 8.29
N LEU A 57 6.27 4.18 7.25
CA LEU A 57 4.97 3.50 7.30
C LEU A 57 5.10 1.98 7.50
N GLY A 58 6.31 1.47 7.75
CA GLY A 58 6.58 0.05 7.97
C GLY A 58 6.62 -0.82 6.72
N TYR A 59 6.63 -0.22 5.52
CA TYR A 59 6.78 -0.93 4.24
C TYR A 59 8.24 -1.00 3.77
N LEU A 60 8.60 -2.02 3.00
CA LEU A 60 9.91 -2.11 2.35
C LEU A 60 9.99 -1.10 1.20
N VAL A 61 11.05 -0.30 1.19
CA VAL A 61 11.39 0.68 0.17
C VAL A 61 12.73 0.27 -0.46
N ILE A 62 12.85 0.38 -1.79
CA ILE A 62 14.11 0.08 -2.49
C ILE A 62 15.14 1.16 -2.12
N LYS A 63 16.31 0.75 -1.63
CA LYS A 63 17.44 1.65 -1.37
C LYS A 63 17.85 2.32 -2.68
N ARG A 64 17.96 3.65 -2.66
CA ARG A 64 18.51 4.39 -3.80
C ARG A 64 20.00 4.11 -3.89
N GLN A 65 20.47 3.65 -5.05
CA GLN A 65 21.90 3.53 -5.28
C GLN A 65 22.53 4.94 -5.31
N PRO A 66 23.66 5.15 -4.61
CA PRO A 66 24.40 6.40 -4.69
C PRO A 66 24.76 6.72 -6.14
N GLY A 67 24.35 7.90 -6.63
CA GLY A 67 24.63 8.34 -8.00
C GLY A 67 23.57 7.95 -9.04
N SER A 68 22.51 7.21 -8.68
CA SER A 68 21.38 7.02 -9.59
C SER A 68 20.59 8.33 -9.75
N PRO A 69 20.25 8.73 -11.00
CA PRO A 69 19.40 9.89 -11.22
C PRO A 69 18.02 9.67 -10.59
N PRO A 70 17.39 10.74 -10.06
CA PRO A 70 16.02 10.62 -9.56
C PRO A 70 15.09 10.21 -10.69
N VAL A 71 14.09 9.38 -10.38
CA VAL A 71 13.03 9.07 -11.33
C VAL A 71 12.30 10.36 -11.69
N THR A 72 12.38 10.76 -12.97
CA THR A 72 11.71 11.96 -13.48
C THR A 72 10.40 11.59 -14.17
N LEU A 73 9.52 12.58 -14.33
CA LEU A 73 8.27 12.38 -15.08
C LEU A 73 8.52 12.05 -16.55
N GLU A 74 9.60 12.59 -17.13
CA GLU A 74 9.99 12.30 -18.52
C GLU A 74 10.40 10.84 -18.69
N MET A 75 11.14 10.28 -17.72
CA MET A 75 11.49 8.85 -17.72
C MET A 75 10.24 7.96 -17.66
N ILE A 76 9.26 8.33 -16.83
CA ILE A 76 8.00 7.58 -16.72
C ILE A 76 7.25 7.60 -18.05
N ARG A 77 7.15 8.77 -18.69
CA ARG A 77 6.47 8.93 -19.98
C ARG A 77 7.13 8.12 -21.09
N ALA A 78 8.45 8.17 -21.18
CA ALA A 78 9.19 7.41 -22.19
C ALA A 78 8.93 5.89 -22.08
N ILE A 79 8.86 5.36 -20.85
CA ILE A 79 8.55 3.95 -20.61
C ILE A 79 7.09 3.63 -20.97
N GLN A 80 6.15 4.52 -20.65
CA GLN A 80 4.74 4.33 -21.01
C GLN A 80 4.55 4.30 -22.52
N ASP A 81 5.18 5.23 -23.25
CA ASP A 81 5.09 5.31 -24.70
C ASP A 81 5.65 4.04 -25.37
N GLU A 82 6.75 3.48 -24.84
CA GLU A 82 7.34 2.22 -25.32
C GLU A 82 6.38 1.03 -25.13
N ILE A 83 5.78 0.92 -23.94
CA ILE A 83 4.81 -0.14 -23.62
C ILE A 83 3.56 -0.03 -24.51
N ASP A 84 3.03 1.18 -24.69
CA ASP A 84 1.84 1.41 -25.50
C ASP A 84 2.08 1.04 -26.97
N GLU A 85 3.27 1.33 -27.51
CA GLU A 85 3.65 0.91 -28.86
C GLU A 85 3.81 -0.61 -28.96
N GLU A 86 4.45 -1.26 -27.99
CA GLU A 86 4.57 -2.73 -27.96
C GLU A 86 3.19 -3.42 -27.91
N ASP A 87 2.28 -2.92 -27.07
CA ASP A 87 0.91 -3.41 -26.98
C ASP A 87 0.12 -3.16 -28.27
N PHE A 88 0.33 -2.01 -28.91
CA PHE A 88 -0.25 -1.71 -30.21
C PHE A 88 0.25 -2.67 -31.29
N GLN A 89 1.56 -2.93 -31.35
CA GLN A 89 2.16 -3.88 -32.30
C GLN A 89 1.65 -5.31 -32.08
N LYS A 90 1.49 -5.72 -30.82
CA LYS A 90 0.94 -7.02 -30.45
C LYS A 90 -0.53 -7.16 -30.85
N ALA A 91 -1.33 -6.11 -30.69
CA ALA A 91 -2.72 -6.08 -31.15
C ALA A 91 -2.83 -6.10 -32.68
N MET A 92 -1.89 -5.45 -33.38
CA MET A 92 -1.82 -5.41 -34.85
C MET A 92 -1.29 -6.71 -35.48
N ARG A 93 -0.70 -7.62 -34.69
CA ARG A 93 -0.32 -8.98 -35.13
C ARG A 93 -1.17 -10.03 -34.40
N PRO A 94 -2.49 -10.14 -34.69
CA PRO A 94 -3.37 -11.05 -33.97
C PRO A 94 -3.08 -12.54 -34.23
N ASN A 95 -2.25 -12.89 -35.22
CA ASN A 95 -1.78 -14.26 -35.47
C ASN A 95 -0.45 -14.25 -36.25
N GLY A 96 0.61 -14.80 -35.66
CA GLY A 96 1.87 -15.10 -36.35
C GLY A 96 2.60 -16.22 -35.62
N GLN A 97 2.43 -17.44 -36.15
CA GLN A 97 3.14 -18.71 -35.93
C GLN A 97 4.08 -18.85 -34.73
#